data_AF-A0A950TV18-F1
#
_entry.id   AF-A0A950TV18-F1
#
_cell.length_a   1.000
_cell.length_b   1.000
_cell.length_c   1.000
_cell.angle_alpha   90.00
_cell.angle_beta   90.00
_cell.angle_gamma   90.00
#
_symmetry.space_group_name_H-M   'P 1'
#
loop_
_entity.id
_entity.type
_entity.pdbx_description
1 polymer ?
#
loop_
_entity_poly.entity_id
_entity_poly.type
_entity_poly.pdbx_seq_one_letter_code
_entity_poly.pdbx_strand_id
1 'polypeptide(L)'
;MISKLARFDDALIERVFQPLADSIMDRFGIDRFRAACFCLDAASIAWILSQAGVLGDAVTQWNAGVAFLRLLLLILGLASLTSLRSLFRRVSGSRRANPLRPAMLPHRGAVLVLLVAQLAQLDGVATLAELAMLSSVACALYLSACAPRPPAHRRAAWWAEARSG
;
A
#
# COMPACT_ATOMS: atom_id res chain seq x y z
N MET A 1 18.54 -12.36 -11.06
CA MET A 1 17.18 -12.49 -10.46
C MET A 1 16.47 -11.14 -10.31
N ILE A 2 17.17 -10.10 -9.84
CA ILE A 2 16.62 -8.74 -9.59
C ILE A 2 15.97 -8.09 -10.82
N SER A 3 16.52 -8.28 -12.04
CA SER A 3 15.91 -7.67 -13.25
C SER A 3 14.58 -8.29 -13.68
N LYS A 4 14.33 -9.56 -13.36
CA LYS A 4 13.04 -10.22 -13.67
C LYS A 4 11.94 -9.74 -12.73
N LEU A 5 12.27 -9.58 -11.44
CA LEU A 5 11.33 -9.03 -10.45
C LEU A 5 10.95 -7.59 -10.79
N ALA A 6 11.93 -6.75 -11.15
CA ALA A 6 11.66 -5.37 -11.55
C ALA A 6 10.72 -5.28 -12.76
N ARG A 7 10.93 -6.12 -13.79
CA ARG A 7 10.03 -6.18 -14.96
C ARG A 7 8.60 -6.61 -14.60
N PHE A 8 8.46 -7.57 -13.70
CA PHE A 8 7.15 -8.03 -13.23
C PHE A 8 6.46 -6.93 -12.41
N ASP A 9 7.19 -6.27 -11.51
CA ASP A 9 6.71 -5.14 -10.72
C ASP A 9 6.23 -3.99 -11.61
N ASP A 10 7.03 -3.64 -12.63
CA ASP A 10 6.65 -2.62 -13.61
C ASP A 10 5.41 -3.02 -14.42
N ALA A 11 5.29 -4.29 -14.83
CA ALA A 11 4.11 -4.78 -15.53
C ALA A 11 2.85 -4.73 -14.65
N LEU A 12 2.96 -5.05 -13.36
CA LEU A 12 1.86 -4.90 -12.40
C LEU A 12 1.43 -3.43 -12.25
N ILE A 13 2.41 -2.53 -12.09
CA ILE A 13 2.15 -1.09 -12.02
C ILE A 13 1.40 -0.64 -13.27
N GLU A 14 1.93 -0.94 -14.46
CA GLU A 14 1.39 -0.40 -15.72
C GLU A 14 0.06 -1.02 -16.12
N ARG A 15 -0.16 -2.30 -15.86
CA ARG A 15 -1.37 -3.03 -16.32
C ARG A 15 -2.50 -3.07 -15.31
N VAL A 16 -2.20 -3.00 -14.01
CA VAL A 16 -3.21 -3.17 -12.95
C VAL A 16 -3.39 -1.87 -12.17
N PHE A 17 -2.31 -1.35 -11.58
CA PHE A 17 -2.42 -0.24 -10.64
C PHE A 17 -2.52 1.13 -11.30
N GLN A 18 -1.96 1.32 -12.49
CA GLN A 18 -2.08 2.56 -13.24
C GLN A 18 -3.52 2.76 -13.75
N PRO A 19 -4.20 1.76 -14.36
CA PRO A 19 -5.63 1.88 -14.66
C PRO A 19 -6.50 2.08 -13.42
N LEU A 20 -6.17 1.40 -12.31
CA LEU A 20 -6.89 1.58 -11.05
C LEU A 20 -6.74 3.02 -10.51
N ALA A 21 -5.51 3.57 -10.51
CA ALA A 21 -5.25 4.94 -10.09
C ALA A 21 -5.94 5.96 -11.00
N ASP A 22 -5.88 5.78 -12.31
CA ASP A 22 -6.58 6.62 -13.29
C ASP A 22 -8.10 6.55 -13.03
N SER A 23 -8.67 5.36 -12.79
CA SER A 23 -10.09 5.20 -12.48
C SER A 23 -10.50 5.83 -11.14
N ILE A 24 -9.65 5.78 -10.12
CA ILE A 24 -9.91 6.41 -8.82
C ILE A 24 -9.92 7.93 -8.98
N MET A 25 -8.96 8.47 -9.73
CA MET A 25 -8.89 9.90 -10.05
C MET A 25 -10.12 10.34 -10.85
N ASP A 26 -10.49 9.61 -11.90
CA ASP A 26 -11.60 9.99 -12.77
C ASP A 26 -12.96 9.88 -12.07
N ARG A 27 -13.15 8.89 -11.18
CA ARG A 27 -14.44 8.68 -10.48
C ARG A 27 -14.59 9.52 -9.21
N PHE A 28 -13.51 9.66 -8.43
CA PHE A 28 -13.58 10.28 -7.10
C PHE A 28 -12.80 11.59 -6.99
N GLY A 29 -12.02 11.98 -8.00
CA GLY A 29 -11.15 13.16 -7.94
C GLY A 29 -10.03 13.02 -6.90
N ILE A 30 -9.71 11.80 -6.47
CA ILE A 30 -8.73 11.53 -5.42
C ILE A 30 -7.36 11.29 -6.04
N ASP A 31 -6.36 12.06 -5.59
CA ASP A 31 -4.97 11.82 -6.00
C ASP A 31 -4.43 10.49 -5.48
N ARG A 32 -3.53 9.87 -6.26
CA ARG A 32 -2.94 8.56 -5.96
C ARG A 32 -2.29 8.50 -4.58
N PHE A 33 -1.65 9.57 -4.11
CA PHE A 33 -1.03 9.58 -2.78
C PHE A 33 -2.08 9.66 -1.67
N ARG A 34 -3.20 10.32 -1.93
CA ARG A 34 -4.34 10.35 -1.00
C ARG A 34 -5.04 8.99 -0.96
N ALA A 35 -5.23 8.34 -2.11
CA ALA A 35 -5.71 6.95 -2.19
C ALA A 35 -4.77 5.98 -1.44
N ALA A 36 -3.45 6.10 -1.64
CA ALA A 36 -2.47 5.31 -0.91
C ALA A 36 -2.54 5.55 0.61
N CYS A 37 -2.75 6.79 1.05
CA CYS A 37 -2.96 7.10 2.47
C CYS A 37 -4.24 6.44 3.03
N PHE A 38 -5.34 6.41 2.28
CA PHE A 38 -6.55 5.68 2.68
C PHE A 38 -6.29 4.18 2.82
N CYS A 39 -5.53 3.58 1.91
CA CYS A 39 -5.12 2.19 2.04
C CYS A 39 -4.27 1.95 3.31
N LEU A 40 -3.39 2.88 3.69
CA LEU A 40 -2.64 2.78 4.94
C LEU A 40 -3.52 2.91 6.19
N ASP A 41 -4.57 3.74 6.14
CA ASP A 41 -5.54 3.85 7.23
C ASP A 41 -6.29 2.51 7.40
N ALA A 42 -6.75 1.92 6.29
CA ALA A 42 -7.37 0.59 6.29
C ALA A 42 -6.40 -0.50 6.80
N ALA A 43 -5.13 -0.47 6.37
CA ALA A 43 -4.10 -1.38 6.84
C ALA A 43 -3.86 -1.27 8.35
N SER A 44 -3.88 -0.05 8.88
CA SER A 44 -3.68 0.20 10.32
C SER A 44 -4.83 -0.39 11.15
N ILE A 45 -6.08 -0.23 10.69
CA ILE A 45 -7.25 -0.82 11.34
C ILE A 45 -7.16 -2.36 11.29
N ALA A 46 -6.86 -2.92 10.12
CA ALA A 46 -6.72 -4.36 9.94
C ALA A 46 -5.60 -4.94 10.82
N TRP A 47 -4.48 -4.22 10.97
CA TRP A 47 -3.39 -4.59 11.88
C TRP A 47 -3.85 -4.64 13.33
N ILE A 48 -4.57 -3.61 13.81
CA ILE A 48 -5.11 -3.59 15.17
C ILE A 48 -6.05 -4.78 15.40
N LEU A 49 -6.97 -5.03 14.47
CA LEU A 49 -7.91 -6.15 14.56
C LEU A 49 -7.20 -7.51 14.56
N SER A 50 -6.12 -7.67 13.79
CA SER A 50 -5.35 -8.92 13.76
C SER A 50 -4.72 -9.27 15.11
N GLN A 51 -4.33 -8.27 15.89
CA GLN A 51 -3.69 -8.49 17.20
C GLN A 51 -4.70 -8.60 18.34
N ALA A 52 -5.94 -8.10 18.17
CA ALA A 52 -6.92 -8.00 19.25
C ALA A 52 -7.25 -9.34 19.92
N GLY A 53 -7.45 -10.41 19.14
CA GLY A 53 -7.76 -11.74 19.67
C GLY A 53 -6.62 -12.31 20.51
N VAL A 54 -5.40 -12.34 19.96
CA VAL A 54 -4.22 -12.88 20.65
C VAL A 54 -3.86 -12.06 21.89
N LEU A 55 -4.03 -10.74 21.84
CA LEU A 55 -3.81 -9.88 23.01
C LEU A 55 -4.85 -10.16 24.10
N GLY A 56 -6.12 -10.35 23.72
CA GLY A 56 -7.19 -10.74 24.63
C GLY A 56 -6.89 -12.06 25.34
N ASP A 57 -6.51 -13.09 24.58
CA ASP A 57 -6.15 -14.41 25.12
C ASP A 57 -4.93 -14.33 26.06
N ALA A 58 -3.91 -13.55 25.70
CA ALA A 58 -2.73 -13.39 26.54
C ALA A 58 -3.05 -12.72 27.89
N VAL A 59 -3.99 -11.76 27.89
CA VAL A 59 -4.44 -11.09 29.11
C VAL A 59 -5.29 -12.03 29.98
N THR A 60 -6.22 -12.78 29.39
CA THR A 60 -7.05 -13.73 30.16
C THR A 60 -6.23 -14.88 30.75
N GLN A 61 -5.15 -15.29 30.08
CA GLN A 61 -4.21 -16.31 30.56
C GLN A 61 -3.11 -15.76 31.49
N TRP A 62 -3.14 -14.46 31.84
CA TRP A 62 -2.12 -13.79 32.66
C TRP A 62 -0.69 -13.95 32.12
N ASN A 63 -0.53 -14.11 30.80
CA ASN A 63 0.76 -14.27 30.16
C ASN A 63 1.36 -12.91 29.78
N ALA A 64 1.97 -12.24 30.76
CA ALA A 64 2.55 -10.92 30.60
C ALA A 64 3.61 -10.84 29.50
N GLY A 65 4.40 -11.91 29.30
CA GLY A 65 5.43 -11.94 28.27
C GLY A 65 4.86 -11.88 26.85
N VAL A 66 3.85 -12.70 26.56
CA VAL A 66 3.18 -12.70 25.26
C VAL A 66 2.42 -11.39 25.04
N ALA A 67 1.70 -10.91 26.04
CA ALA A 67 0.97 -9.64 25.96
C ALA A 67 1.92 -8.47 25.66
N PHE A 68 3.05 -8.39 26.36
CA PHE A 68 4.06 -7.35 26.15
C PHE A 68 4.67 -7.40 24.75
N LEU A 69 5.09 -8.59 24.29
CA LEU A 69 5.67 -8.76 22.95
C LEU A 69 4.66 -8.37 21.85
N ARG A 70 3.41 -8.80 21.99
CA ARG A 70 2.34 -8.47 21.03
C ARG A 70 2.03 -6.98 21.00
N LEU A 71 2.04 -6.32 22.15
CA LEU A 71 1.86 -4.86 22.22
C LEU A 71 3.03 -4.12 21.55
N LEU A 72 4.27 -4.58 21.75
CA LEU A 72 5.44 -4.02 21.05
C LEU A 72 5.33 -4.18 19.53
N LEU A 73 4.94 -5.38 19.05
CA LEU A 73 4.73 -5.63 17.62
C LEU A 73 3.61 -4.76 17.05
N LEU A 74 2.52 -4.59 17.81
CA LEU A 74 1.41 -3.71 17.43
C LEU A 74 1.92 -2.28 17.23
N ILE A 75 2.62 -1.72 18.22
CA ILE A 75 3.17 -0.35 18.17
C ILE A 75 4.17 -0.20 17.03
N LEU A 76 5.09 -1.15 16.86
CA LEU A 76 6.09 -1.12 15.79
C LEU A 76 5.43 -1.13 14.41
N GLY A 77 4.41 -1.98 14.21
CA GLY A 77 3.63 -2.03 12.97
C GLY A 77 2.95 -0.69 12.68
N LEU A 78 2.26 -0.12 13.66
CA LEU A 78 1.61 1.19 13.51
C LEU A 78 2.60 2.33 13.25
N ALA A 79 3.75 2.33 13.92
CA ALA A 79 4.82 3.29 13.70
C ALA A 79 5.38 3.20 12.27
N SER A 80 5.52 1.98 11.74
CA SER A 80 5.97 1.75 10.36
C SER A 80 4.97 2.28 9.32
N LEU A 81 3.67 2.01 9.51
CA LEU A 81 2.59 2.50 8.64
C LEU A 81 2.48 4.04 8.69
N THR A 82 2.63 4.63 9.88
CA THR A 82 2.60 6.08 10.07
C THR A 82 3.82 6.76 9.43
N SER A 83 4.99 6.11 9.48
CA SER A 83 6.20 6.58 8.81
C SER A 83 6.02 6.55 7.29
N LEU A 84 5.44 5.49 6.75
CA LEU A 84 5.14 5.36 5.32
C LEU A 84 4.13 6.43 4.87
N ARG A 85 3.07 6.67 5.64
CA ARG A 85 2.10 7.75 5.40
C ARG A 85 2.79 9.12 5.37
N SER A 86 3.71 9.36 6.30
CA SER A 86 4.49 10.60 6.37
C SER A 86 5.36 10.78 5.13
N LEU A 87 6.01 9.71 4.65
CA LEU A 87 6.79 9.73 3.41
C LEU A 87 5.92 10.05 2.18
N PHE A 88 4.76 9.42 2.05
CA PHE A 88 3.83 9.70 0.94
C PHE A 88 3.36 11.16 0.93
N ARG A 89 3.01 11.70 2.10
CA ARG A 89 2.63 13.11 2.23
C ARG A 89 3.75 14.07 1.83
N ARG A 90 4.99 13.77 2.21
CA ARG A 90 6.17 14.57 1.83
C ARG A 90 6.40 14.57 0.32
N VAL A 91 6.21 13.44 -0.35
CA VAL A 91 6.45 13.31 -1.80
C VAL A 91 5.29 13.84 -2.63
N SER A 92 4.06 13.82 -2.12
CA SER A 92 2.86 14.32 -2.82
C SER A 92 2.96 15.79 -3.26
N GLY A 93 3.81 16.60 -2.61
CA GLY A 93 4.06 18.00 -2.99
C GLY A 93 5.09 18.21 -4.10
N SER A 94 5.81 17.16 -4.52
CA SER A 94 6.91 17.27 -5.49
C SER A 94 6.42 17.03 -6.92
N ARG A 95 6.68 17.99 -7.84
CA ARG A 95 6.40 17.85 -9.28
C ARG A 95 7.44 17.02 -10.05
N ARG A 96 8.48 16.49 -9.38
CA ARG A 96 9.56 15.73 -10.03
C ARG A 96 9.14 14.27 -10.31
N ALA A 97 9.91 13.61 -11.19
CA ALA A 97 9.79 12.18 -11.43
C ALA A 97 9.77 11.41 -10.09
N ASN A 98 8.85 10.45 -9.96
CA ASN A 98 8.51 9.82 -8.68
C ASN A 98 9.72 9.08 -8.06
N PRO A 99 10.40 9.65 -7.04
CA PRO A 99 11.61 9.05 -6.48
C PRO A 99 11.29 7.81 -5.64
N LEU A 100 10.02 7.61 -5.26
CA LEU A 100 9.58 6.45 -4.49
C LEU A 100 9.53 5.18 -5.33
N ARG A 101 9.41 5.29 -6.66
CA ARG A 101 9.32 4.10 -7.53
C ARG A 101 10.55 3.19 -7.37
N PRO A 102 11.80 3.66 -7.52
CA PRO A 102 12.98 2.83 -7.29
C PRO A 102 13.23 2.55 -5.80
N ALA A 103 13.03 3.55 -4.93
CA ALA A 103 13.35 3.41 -3.50
C ALA A 103 12.47 2.36 -2.79
N MET A 104 11.21 2.20 -3.20
CA MET A 104 10.27 1.28 -2.57
C MET A 104 10.17 -0.08 -3.26
N LEU A 105 10.96 -0.34 -4.30
CA LEU A 105 11.01 -1.63 -4.98
C LEU A 105 11.26 -2.82 -4.02
N PRO A 106 12.24 -2.78 -3.08
CA PRO A 106 12.43 -3.90 -2.15
C PRO A 106 11.23 -4.09 -1.22
N HIS A 107 10.53 -3.01 -0.84
CA HIS A 107 9.36 -3.10 0.03
C HIS A 107 8.15 -3.69 -0.69
N ARG A 108 7.92 -3.32 -1.96
CA ARG A 108 6.89 -3.95 -2.80
C ARG A 108 7.14 -5.43 -2.95
N GLY A 109 8.38 -5.82 -3.25
CA GLY A 109 8.79 -7.22 -3.34
C GLY A 109 8.54 -8.00 -2.04
N ALA A 110 8.98 -7.46 -0.91
CA ALA A 110 8.79 -8.08 0.40
C ALA A 110 7.31 -8.26 0.74
N VAL A 111 6.49 -7.23 0.52
CA VAL A 111 5.04 -7.29 0.78
C VAL A 111 4.34 -8.31 -0.11
N LEU A 112 4.70 -8.42 -1.39
CA LEU A 112 4.14 -9.46 -2.27
C LEU A 112 4.52 -10.86 -1.82
N VAL A 113 5.78 -11.08 -1.42
CA VAL A 113 6.23 -12.40 -0.92
C VAL A 113 5.47 -12.76 0.35
N LEU A 114 5.32 -11.81 1.29
CA LEU A 114 4.54 -12.02 2.52
C LEU A 114 3.07 -12.28 2.20
N LEU A 115 2.48 -11.55 1.26
CA LEU A 115 1.09 -11.75 0.85
C LEU A 115 0.88 -13.16 0.27
N VAL A 116 1.78 -13.63 -0.58
CA VAL A 116 1.71 -15.00 -1.15
C VAL A 116 1.91 -16.06 -0.06
N ALA A 117 2.85 -15.85 0.87
CA ALA A 117 3.05 -16.76 2.00
C ALA A 117 1.80 -16.86 2.88
N GLN A 118 1.13 -15.74 3.15
CA GLN A 118 -0.10 -15.71 3.96
C GLN A 118 -1.30 -16.31 3.23
N LEU A 119 -1.40 -16.14 1.91
CA LEU A 119 -2.43 -16.81 1.10
C LEU A 119 -2.31 -18.35 1.16
N ALA A 120 -1.10 -18.88 1.38
CA ALA A 120 -0.90 -20.31 1.55
C ALA A 120 -1.26 -20.82 2.96
N GLN A 121 -1.45 -19.92 3.93
CA GLN A 121 -1.67 -20.24 5.35
C GLN A 121 -3.03 -19.75 5.85
N LEU A 122 -4.03 -19.63 4.96
CA LEU A 122 -5.36 -19.11 5.31
C LEU A 122 -6.05 -20.00 6.36
N ASP A 123 -5.91 -19.62 7.62
CA ASP A 123 -6.59 -20.27 8.74
C ASP A 123 -7.17 -19.24 9.71
N GLY A 124 -8.50 -19.13 9.75
CA GLY A 124 -9.21 -18.26 10.69
C GLY A 124 -9.23 -16.76 10.40
N VAL A 125 -9.90 -16.02 11.28
CA VAL A 125 -10.25 -14.59 11.11
C VAL A 125 -9.03 -13.67 11.31
N ALA A 126 -8.11 -14.01 12.22
CA ALA A 126 -6.88 -13.25 12.43
C ALA A 126 -6.05 -13.20 11.13
N THR A 127 -5.96 -14.32 10.41
CA THR A 127 -5.28 -14.43 9.13
C THR A 127 -5.96 -13.61 8.04
N LEU A 128 -7.29 -13.51 8.05
CA LEU A 128 -8.02 -12.59 7.15
C LEU A 128 -7.69 -11.12 7.43
N ALA A 129 -7.57 -10.72 8.70
CA ALA A 129 -7.18 -9.37 9.07
C ALA A 129 -5.73 -9.05 8.65
N GLU A 130 -4.81 -10.00 8.83
CA GLU A 130 -3.44 -9.87 8.34
C GLU A 130 -3.37 -9.80 6.81
N LEU A 131 -4.17 -10.59 6.11
CA LEU A 131 -4.29 -10.54 4.66
C LEU A 131 -4.87 -9.20 4.18
N ALA A 132 -5.90 -8.68 4.86
CA ALA A 132 -6.48 -7.37 4.59
C ALA A 132 -5.45 -6.25 4.82
N MET A 133 -4.62 -6.38 5.87
CA MET A 133 -3.52 -5.47 6.15
C MET A 133 -2.48 -5.50 5.02
N LEU A 134 -1.96 -6.68 4.67
CA LEU A 134 -0.92 -6.83 3.64
C LEU A 134 -1.41 -6.40 2.26
N SER A 135 -2.65 -6.73 1.88
CA SER A 135 -3.24 -6.30 0.61
C SER A 135 -3.42 -4.79 0.57
N SER A 136 -3.82 -4.17 1.67
CA SER A 136 -3.94 -2.71 1.79
C SER A 136 -2.58 -2.02 1.71
N VAL A 137 -1.54 -2.54 2.37
CA VAL A 137 -0.17 -2.03 2.27
C VAL A 137 0.38 -2.19 0.86
N ALA A 138 0.17 -3.35 0.22
CA ALA A 138 0.54 -3.58 -1.17
C ALA A 138 -0.11 -2.53 -2.06
N CYS A 139 -1.42 -2.35 -1.94
CA CYS A 139 -2.17 -1.38 -2.72
C CYS A 139 -1.63 0.04 -2.53
N ALA A 140 -1.30 0.44 -1.29
CA ALA A 140 -0.70 1.73 -1.01
C ALA A 140 0.66 1.93 -1.69
N LEU A 141 1.55 0.93 -1.59
CA LEU A 141 2.89 0.96 -2.20
C LEU A 141 2.83 0.97 -3.74
N TYR A 142 1.88 0.25 -4.34
CA TYR A 142 1.71 0.23 -5.78
C TYR A 142 1.06 1.52 -6.31
N LEU A 143 -0.01 2.02 -5.67
CA LEU A 143 -0.65 3.28 -6.02
C LEU A 143 0.32 4.47 -5.91
N SER A 144 1.15 4.48 -4.87
CA SER A 144 2.19 5.51 -4.70
C SER A 144 3.31 5.42 -5.75
N ALA A 145 3.50 4.26 -6.40
CA ALA A 145 4.49 4.07 -7.46
C ALA A 145 3.99 4.49 -8.86
N CYS A 146 2.67 4.62 -9.04
CA CYS A 146 2.06 5.04 -10.31
C CYS A 146 2.55 6.43 -10.75
N ALA A 147 2.59 6.65 -12.06
CA ALA A 147 2.97 7.91 -12.66
C ALA A 147 1.79 8.90 -12.68
N PRO A 148 2.03 10.22 -12.53
CA PRO A 148 0.99 11.21 -12.78
C PRO A 148 0.61 11.19 -14.26
N ARG A 149 -0.66 10.89 -14.55
CA ARG A 149 -1.25 11.06 -15.87
C ARG A 149 -2.34 12.13 -15.80
N PRO A 150 -2.43 13.04 -16.78
CA PRO A 150 -3.54 13.97 -16.84
C PRO A 150 -4.86 13.20 -16.97
N PRO A 151 -5.97 13.69 -16.38
CA PRO A 151 -7.27 13.05 -16.49
C PRO A 151 -7.72 13.00 -17.96
N ALA A 152 -8.48 11.97 -18.32
CA ALA A 152 -8.75 11.64 -19.73
C ALA A 152 -9.37 12.80 -20.54
N HIS A 153 -10.21 13.63 -19.92
CA HIS A 153 -10.82 14.80 -20.54
C HIS A 153 -9.80 15.89 -20.94
N ARG A 154 -8.72 16.06 -20.16
CA ARG A 154 -7.62 16.97 -20.52
C ARG A 154 -6.64 16.37 -21.51
N ARG A 155 -6.57 15.04 -21.65
CA ARG A 155 -5.78 14.41 -22.72
C ARG A 155 -6.36 14.80 -24.07
N ALA A 156 -7.67 14.66 -24.29
CA ALA A 156 -8.27 15.05 -25.57
C ALA A 156 -7.99 16.51 -25.94
N ALA A 157 -8.05 17.44 -24.98
CA ALA A 157 -7.70 18.85 -25.18
C ALA A 157 -6.21 19.05 -25.49
N TRP A 158 -5.30 18.43 -24.74
CA TRP A 158 -3.85 18.55 -24.97
C TRP A 158 -3.42 17.98 -26.33
N TRP A 159 -4.03 16.88 -26.77
CA TRP A 159 -3.80 16.28 -28.08
C TRP A 159 -4.48 17.03 -29.23
N ALA A 160 -5.48 17.86 -28.94
CA ALA A 160 -6.07 18.79 -29.91
C ALA A 160 -5.17 20.02 -30.07
N GLU A 161 -4.69 20.58 -28.95
CA GLU A 161 -3.79 21.74 -28.91
C GLU A 161 -2.43 21.44 -29.55
N ALA A 162 -1.87 20.24 -29.33
CA ALA A 162 -0.63 19.77 -29.96
C ALA A 162 -0.76 19.44 -31.46
N ARG A 163 -1.99 19.39 -32.01
CA ARG A 163 -2.22 19.20 -33.45
C ARG A 163 -2.54 20.50 -34.20
N SER A 164 -2.80 21.58 -33.47
CA SER A 164 -3.12 22.91 -34.01
C SER A 164 -1.93 23.88 -34.04
N GLY A 165 -0.76 23.47 -33.55
CA GLY A 165 0.51 24.19 -33.66
C GLY A 165 1.50 23.43 -34.50
#